data_AF-A0A223KUG5-F1
#
_entry.id   AF-A0A223KUG5-F1
#
_cell.length_a   1.000
_cell.length_b   1.000
_cell.length_c   1.000
_cell.angle_alpha   90.00
_cell.angle_beta   90.00
_cell.angle_gamma   90.00
#
_symmetry.space_group_name_H-M   'P 1'
#
loop_
_entity.id
_entity.type
_entity.pdbx_description
1 polymer ?
#
loop_
_entity_poly.entity_id
_entity_poly.type
_entity_poly.pdbx_seq_one_letter_code
_entity_poly.pdbx_strand_id
1 'polypeptide(L)' 'MIKFKIVSVNTTLSETDEVSSVRVHYNGSDETRSINISGNMVLSPEEYVGNDAIPSLKSIIKNKVIEQLQSTK' A
#
# COMPACT_ATOMS: atom_id res chain seq x y z
N MET A 1 13.10 12.93 3.35
CA MET A 1 12.63 11.54 3.16
C MET A 1 11.11 11.50 3.27
N ILE A 2 10.41 10.85 2.34
CA ILE A 2 8.94 10.73 2.40
C ILE A 2 8.55 9.68 3.46
N LYS A 3 7.70 10.08 4.42
CA LYS A 3 7.15 9.22 5.47
C LYS A 3 5.78 8.71 5.01
N PHE A 4 5.69 7.40 4.77
CA PHE A 4 4.43 6.72 4.43
C PHE A 4 3.66 6.33 5.70
N LYS A 5 2.33 6.44 5.62
CA LYS A 5 1.36 6.04 6.63
C LYS A 5 0.25 5.25 5.93
N ILE A 6 -0.05 4.08 6.49
CA ILE A 6 -1.27 3.34 6.12
C ILE A 6 -2.44 3.99 6.86
N VAL A 7 -3.48 4.33 6.10
CA VAL A 7 -4.70 4.95 6.62
C VAL A 7 -5.74 3.88 6.91
N SER A 8 -5.94 2.94 5.98
CA SER A 8 -6.85 1.81 6.15
C SER A 8 -6.41 0.63 5.30
N VAL A 9 -6.69 -0.57 5.79
CA VAL A 9 -6.56 -1.83 5.05
C VAL A 9 -7.95 -2.44 5.00
N ASN A 10 -8.47 -2.64 3.79
CA ASN A 10 -9.75 -3.29 3.57
C ASN A 10 -9.50 -4.63 2.89
N THR A 11 -9.88 -5.70 3.56
CA THR A 11 -9.74 -7.07 3.07
C THR A 11 -11.09 -7.58 2.64
N THR A 12 -11.19 -8.07 1.41
CA THR A 12 -12.37 -8.77 0.90
C THR A 12 -12.09 -10.26 0.97
N LEU A 13 -13.02 -11.00 1.56
CA LEU A 13 -12.98 -12.46 1.61
C LEU A 13 -13.87 -13.05 0.51
N SER A 14 -13.52 -14.23 0.02
CA SER A 14 -14.35 -15.06 -0.86
C SER A 14 -15.46 -15.75 -0.07
N GLU A 15 -16.32 -16.49 -0.78
CA GLU A 15 -17.34 -17.36 -0.16
C GLU A 15 -16.72 -18.52 0.66
N THR A 16 -15.43 -18.81 0.46
CA THR A 16 -14.65 -19.83 1.18
C THR A 16 -13.82 -19.25 2.34
N ASP A 17 -14.08 -18.00 2.75
CA ASP A 17 -13.31 -17.24 3.76
C ASP A 17 -11.83 -17.00 3.39
N GLU A 18 -11.45 -17.17 2.13
CA GLU A 18 -10.10 -16.89 1.64
C GLU A 18 -9.96 -15.42 1.24
N VAL A 19 -8.77 -14.84 1.43
CA VAL A 19 -8.52 -13.45 1.00
C VAL A 19 -8.60 -13.38 -0.52
N SER A 20 -9.56 -12.62 -1.03
CA SER A 20 -9.78 -12.41 -2.46
C SER A 20 -9.10 -11.16 -2.98
N SER A 21 -9.15 -10.06 -2.21
CA SER A 21 -8.44 -8.82 -2.55
C SER A 21 -8.17 -7.99 -1.31
N VAL A 22 -7.09 -7.21 -1.35
CA VAL A 22 -6.79 -6.24 -0.30
C VAL A 22 -6.59 -4.87 -0.88
N ARG A 23 -7.34 -3.89 -0.37
CA ARG A 23 -7.19 -2.47 -0.73
C ARG A 23 -6.56 -1.72 0.43
N VAL A 24 -5.37 -1.19 0.20
CA VAL A 24 -4.67 -0.35 1.17
C VAL A 24 -4.74 1.10 0.75
N HIS A 25 -5.30 1.93 1.61
CA HIS A 25 -5.27 3.38 1.46
C HIS A 25 -4.06 3.92 2.23
N TYR A 26 -3.27 4.77 1.59
CA TYR A 26 -2.04 5.31 2.17
C TYR A 26 -1.89 6.80 1.90
N ASN A 27 -1.17 7.46 2.81
CA ASN A 27 -0.67 8.81 2.65
C ASN A 27 0.86 8.81 2.81
N GLY A 28 1.55 9.68 2.07
CA GLY A 28 2.98 9.89 2.15
C GLY A 28 3.27 11.38 2.09
N SER A 29 4.07 11.89 3.01
CA SER A 29 4.56 13.27 2.94
C SER A 29 6.01 13.38 3.37
N ASP A 30 6.74 14.34 2.82
CA ASP A 30 8.03 14.73 3.39
C ASP A 30 7.84 15.62 4.62
N GLU A 31 8.94 15.97 5.29
CA GLU A 31 8.91 16.68 6.58
C GLU A 31 8.42 18.12 6.43
N THR A 32 8.70 18.74 5.29
CA THR A 32 8.24 20.09 4.95
C THR A 32 6.85 20.10 4.31
N ARG A 33 6.26 18.92 4.05
CA ARG A 33 5.00 18.73 3.31
C ARG A 33 5.02 19.36 1.91
N SER A 34 6.20 19.53 1.34
CA SER A 34 6.36 19.98 -0.04
C SER A 34 5.94 18.90 -1.04
N ILE A 35 6.04 17.62 -0.63
CA ILE A 35 5.55 16.47 -1.39
C ILE A 35 4.41 15.82 -0.61
N ASN A 36 3.26 15.63 -1.26
CA ASN A 36 2.10 14.93 -0.72
C ASN A 36 1.64 13.87 -1.72
N ILE A 37 1.56 12.62 -1.26
CA ILE A 37 1.13 11.47 -2.04
C ILE A 37 -0.01 10.81 -1.28
N SER A 38 -1.16 10.65 -1.91
CA SER A 38 -2.29 9.88 -1.38
C SER A 38 -2.75 8.91 -2.45
N GLY A 39 -3.06 7.68 -2.06
CA GLY A 39 -3.46 6.69 -3.05
C GLY A 39 -4.10 5.46 -2.44
N ASN A 40 -4.74 4.70 -3.32
CA ASN A 40 -5.25 3.37 -3.04
C ASN A 40 -4.41 2.38 -3.82
N MET A 41 -3.95 1.33 -3.15
CA MET A 41 -3.23 0.24 -3.77
C MET A 41 -4.00 -1.04 -3.57
N VAL A 42 -4.27 -1.74 -4.67
CA VAL A 42 -4.80 -3.10 -4.62
C VAL A 42 -3.62 -4.05 -4.59
N LEU A 43 -3.62 -4.92 -3.58
CA LEU A 43 -2.66 -6.01 -3.43
C LEU A 43 -3.37 -7.31 -3.78
N SER A 44 -2.63 -8.21 -4.45
CA SER A 44 -3.10 -9.58 -4.62
C SER A 44 -3.08 -10.33 -3.29
N PRO A 45 -3.81 -11.46 -3.18
CA PRO A 45 -3.76 -12.31 -1.98
C PRO A 45 -2.33 -12.74 -1.65
N GLU A 46 -1.51 -13.08 -2.64
CA GLU A 46 -0.12 -13.52 -2.42
C GLU A 46 0.77 -12.39 -1.88
N GLU A 47 0.51 -11.14 -2.26
CA GLU A 47 1.24 -9.98 -1.76
C GLU A 47 0.86 -9.62 -0.32
N TYR A 48 -0.36 -9.98 0.10
CA TYR A 48 -0.87 -9.71 1.44
C TYR A 48 -0.57 -10.84 2.43
N VAL A 49 -0.79 -12.09 2.03
CA VAL A 49 -0.61 -13.26 2.90
C VAL A 49 0.87 -13.42 3.25
N GLY A 50 1.19 -13.37 4.54
CA GLY A 50 2.57 -13.36 5.05
C GLY A 50 3.21 -11.98 5.16
N ASN A 51 2.52 -10.92 4.71
CA ASN A 51 2.93 -9.51 4.82
C ASN A 51 1.83 -8.62 5.40
N ASP A 52 0.88 -9.21 6.12
CA ASP A 52 -0.32 -8.58 6.67
C ASP A 52 -0.01 -7.54 7.76
N ALA A 53 1.18 -7.61 8.35
CA ALA A 53 1.67 -6.62 9.30
C ALA A 53 1.88 -5.24 8.64
N ILE A 54 1.45 -4.19 9.34
CA ILE A 54 1.56 -2.79 8.89
C ILE A 54 2.97 -2.39 8.38
N PRO A 55 4.09 -2.78 9.03
CA PRO A 55 5.42 -2.46 8.52
C PRO A 55 5.71 -3.09 7.14
N SER A 56 5.29 -4.34 6.92
CA SER A 56 5.47 -5.06 5.66
C SER A 56 4.65 -4.43 4.54
N LEU A 57 3.35 -4.17 4.79
CA LEU A 57 2.48 -3.45 3.87
C LEU A 57 3.04 -2.07 3.49
N LYS A 58 3.59 -1.35 4.46
CA LYS A 58 4.20 -0.04 4.21
C LYS A 58 5.43 -0.14 3.30
N SER A 59 6.22 -1.19 3.44
CA SER A 59 7.36 -1.46 2.56
C SER A 59 6.91 -1.76 1.13
N ILE A 60 5.91 -2.64 0.96
CA ILE A 60 5.34 -3.00 -0.34
C ILE A 60 4.82 -1.76 -1.06
N ILE A 61 3.98 -0.97 -0.38
CA ILE A 61 3.37 0.24 -0.96
C ILE A 61 4.46 1.25 -1.36
N LYS A 62 5.44 1.49 -0.49
CA LYS A 62 6.53 2.42 -0.80
C LYS A 62 7.26 2.00 -2.07
N ASN A 63 7.61 0.73 -2.21
CA ASN A 63 8.33 0.23 -3.38
C ASN A 63 7.50 0.38 -4.66
N LYS A 64 6.24 -0.06 -4.64
CA LYS A 64 5.32 0.06 -5.79
C LYS A 64 5.09 1.52 -6.22
N VAL A 65 4.96 2.44 -5.27
CA VAL A 65 4.80 3.87 -5.57
C VAL A 65 6.06 4.43 -6.25
N ILE A 66 7.25 4.04 -5.78
CA ILE A 66 8.52 4.45 -6.41
C ILE A 66 8.61 3.89 -7.83
N GLU A 67 8.26 2.62 -8.04
CA GLU A 67 8.24 1.98 -9.36
C GLU A 67 7.31 2.72 -10.32
N GLN A 68 6.09 3.09 -9.89
CA GLN A 68 5.15 3.84 -10.74
C GLN A 68 5.70 5.23 -11.12
N LEU A 69 6.31 5.95 -10.18
CA LEU A 69 6.92 7.26 -10.44
C LEU A 69 8.10 7.15 -11.41
N GLN A 70 8.87 6.05 -11.35
CA GLN A 70 10.00 5.79 -12.24
C GLN A 70 9.57 5.27 -13.61
N SER A 71 8.46 4.53 -13.68
CA SER A 71 7.89 3.96 -14.89
C SER A 71 7.16 5.00 -15.75
N THR A 72 6.95 6.22 -15.25
CA THR A 72 6.41 7.32 -16.04
C THR A 72 7.55 7.88 -16.91
N LYS A 73 7.82 7.20 -18.03
CA LYS A 73 8.72 7.64 -19.11
C LYS A 73 7.95 7.77 -20.42
#